data_AF-A0A7C2AE28-F1
#
_entry.id   AF-A0A7C2AE28-F1
#
_cell.length_a   1.000
_cell.length_b   1.000
_cell.length_c   1.000
_cell.angle_alpha   90.00
_cell.angle_beta   90.00
_cell.angle_gamma   90.00
#
_symmetry.space_group_name_H-M   'P 1'
#
loop_
_entity.id
_entity.type
_entity.pdbx_description
1 polymer ?
#
loop_
_entity_poly.entity_id
_entity_poly.type
_entity_poly.pdbx_seq_one_letter_code
_entity_poly.pdbx_strand_id
1 'polypeptide(L)'
;MFTNPILSNFKNFRLYLFFRLIIIAIYLSILNFGIKADLYFILIDSDVFNLIFCGLGLSFWFSVRFLPLERNNLSKIIFTHIFVGVLLTIIWLFLGYNIISLFKENYLKNKTMKYFEQYLDPNLFIRIHHSHLISVEFIQHLEQTQKDTYNVILKNKQQLPISKTGLAKLKNIL
;
A
#
# COMPACT_ATOMS: atom_id res chain seq x y z
N MET A 1 -15.90 5.65 36.43
CA MET A 1 -15.38 5.47 35.06
C MET A 1 -14.03 6.16 34.98
N PHE A 2 -12.97 5.45 34.59
CA PHE A 2 -11.65 6.07 34.48
C PHE A 2 -11.59 7.01 33.26
N THR A 3 -11.28 8.28 33.47
CA THR A 3 -11.13 9.25 32.39
C THR A 3 -9.71 9.19 31.82
N ASN A 4 -9.60 9.10 30.50
CA ASN A 4 -8.32 9.16 29.80
C ASN A 4 -7.78 10.61 29.90
N PRO A 5 -6.58 10.88 30.43
CA PRO A 5 -6.03 12.20 30.65
C PRO A 5 -5.76 12.95 29.35
N ILE A 6 -5.60 12.24 28.23
CA ILE A 6 -5.52 12.86 26.90
C ILE A 6 -6.88 13.49 26.55
N LEU A 7 -7.98 12.80 26.87
CA LEU A 7 -9.35 13.23 26.58
C LEU A 7 -10.01 13.98 27.73
N SER A 8 -9.36 14.07 28.90
CA SER A 8 -9.96 14.64 30.10
C SER A 8 -10.04 16.16 30.07
N ASN A 9 -9.16 16.81 29.30
CA ASN A 9 -9.11 18.25 29.18
C ASN A 9 -8.70 18.64 27.76
N PHE A 10 -9.36 19.66 27.21
CA PHE A 10 -9.04 20.23 25.91
C PHE A 10 -7.57 20.69 25.79
N LYS A 11 -6.96 21.17 26.89
CA LYS A 11 -5.54 21.51 26.92
C LYS A 11 -4.65 20.30 26.65
N ASN A 12 -4.93 19.16 27.27
CA ASN A 12 -4.16 17.93 27.09
C ASN A 12 -4.39 17.33 25.70
N PHE A 13 -5.62 17.39 25.22
CA PHE A 13 -5.96 16.98 23.87
C PHE A 13 -5.20 17.79 22.81
N ARG A 14 -5.14 19.12 22.98
CA ARG A 14 -4.34 20.00 22.10
C ARG A 14 -2.86 19.69 22.14
N LEU A 15 -2.30 19.40 23.32
CA LEU A 15 -0.90 19.02 23.46
C LEU A 15 -0.61 17.71 22.72
N TYR A 16 -1.49 16.71 22.87
CA TYR A 16 -1.42 15.46 22.12
C TYR A 16 -1.49 15.69 20.61
N LEU A 17 -2.43 16.52 20.15
CA LEU A 17 -2.58 16.85 18.73
C LEU A 17 -1.33 17.56 18.18
N PHE A 18 -0.73 18.46 18.95
CA PHE A 18 0.53 19.12 18.58
C PHE A 18 1.68 18.12 18.33
N PHE A 19 1.92 17.20 19.28
CA PHE A 19 2.94 16.17 19.08
C PHE A 19 2.59 15.23 17.92
N ARG A 20 1.31 14.97 17.67
CA ARG A 20 0.86 14.21 16.50
C ARG A 20 1.20 14.91 15.20
N LEU A 21 0.95 16.21 15.07
CA LEU A 21 1.27 16.97 13.87
C LEU A 21 2.76 16.95 13.56
N ILE A 22 3.61 16.98 14.58
CA ILE A 22 5.08 16.84 14.38
C ILE A 22 5.41 15.47 13.77
N ILE A 23 4.85 14.39 14.30
CA ILE A 23 5.10 13.02 13.79
C ILE A 23 4.57 12.88 12.37
N ILE A 24 3.37 13.42 12.08
CA ILE A 24 2.78 13.46 10.74
C ILE A 24 3.70 14.20 9.77
N ALA A 25 4.22 15.36 10.15
CA ALA A 25 5.09 16.17 9.30
C ALA A 25 6.42 15.45 8.98
N ILE A 26 7.00 14.77 9.97
CA ILE A 26 8.20 13.94 9.77
C ILE A 26 7.90 12.80 8.81
N TYR A 27 6.78 12.09 9.01
CA TYR A 27 6.40 10.96 8.16
C TYR A 27 6.15 11.38 6.71
N LEU A 28 5.39 12.45 6.49
CA LEU A 28 5.17 13.02 5.15
C LEU A 28 6.48 13.47 4.48
N SER A 29 7.40 14.04 5.25
CA SER A 29 8.73 14.42 4.73
C SER A 29 9.52 13.21 4.26
N ILE A 30 9.48 12.09 5.00
CA ILE A 30 10.13 10.84 4.61
C ILE A 30 9.54 10.29 3.32
N LEU A 31 8.21 10.27 3.18
CA LEU A 31 7.53 9.77 1.99
C LEU A 31 7.83 10.63 0.75
N ASN A 32 7.78 11.95 0.91
CA ASN A 32 7.96 12.89 -0.19
C ASN A 32 9.42 12.98 -0.67
N PHE A 33 10.37 13.15 0.26
CA PHE A 33 11.78 13.37 -0.08
C PHE A 33 12.59 12.07 -0.16
N GLY A 34 12.27 11.09 0.68
CA GLY A 34 13.01 9.83 0.74
C GLY A 34 12.61 8.85 -0.36
N ILE A 35 11.29 8.65 -0.55
CA ILE A 35 10.76 7.59 -1.43
C ILE A 35 10.31 8.13 -2.79
N LYS A 36 10.04 9.44 -2.91
CA LYS A 36 9.51 10.09 -4.13
C LYS A 36 8.27 9.36 -4.69
N ALA A 37 7.38 8.96 -3.80
CA ALA A 37 6.14 8.28 -4.17
C ALA A 37 5.16 9.24 -4.86
N ASP A 38 4.22 8.68 -5.63
CA ASP A 38 3.11 9.43 -6.23
C ASP A 38 2.22 10.04 -5.13
N LEU A 39 1.73 11.27 -5.35
CA LEU A 39 0.98 12.06 -4.39
C LEU A 39 -0.28 11.33 -3.90
N TYR A 40 -0.97 10.60 -4.78
CA TYR A 40 -2.14 9.80 -4.40
C TYR A 40 -1.77 8.71 -3.37
N PHE A 41 -0.64 8.03 -3.58
CA PHE A 41 -0.15 7.01 -2.66
C PHE A 41 0.32 7.62 -1.35
N ILE A 42 1.03 8.75 -1.38
CA ILE A 42 1.48 9.47 -0.17
C ILE A 42 0.29 9.84 0.71
N LEU A 43 -0.80 10.36 0.13
CA LEU A 43 -1.97 10.76 0.89
C LEU A 43 -2.65 9.57 1.57
N ILE A 44 -2.91 8.49 0.82
CA ILE A 44 -3.55 7.28 1.38
C ILE A 44 -2.69 6.65 2.47
N ASP A 45 -1.41 6.46 2.20
CA ASP A 45 -0.44 5.86 3.11
C ASP A 45 -0.37 6.67 4.42
N SER A 46 -0.21 7.99 4.30
CA SER A 46 -0.20 8.92 5.44
C SER A 46 -1.50 8.84 6.24
N ASP A 47 -2.66 8.93 5.61
CA ASP A 47 -3.94 8.92 6.31
C ASP A 47 -4.16 7.61 7.08
N VAL A 48 -3.88 6.46 6.43
CA VAL A 48 -4.01 5.13 7.04
C VAL A 48 -3.11 5.01 8.26
N PHE A 49 -1.82 5.31 8.11
CA PHE A 49 -0.86 5.15 9.20
C PHE A 49 -1.11 6.11 10.36
N ASN A 50 -1.55 7.33 10.09
CA ASN A 50 -1.87 8.33 11.11
C ASN A 50 -3.11 7.96 11.93
N LEU A 51 -4.17 7.46 11.30
CA LEU A 51 -5.38 7.00 11.99
C LEU A 51 -5.09 5.81 12.91
N ILE A 52 -4.38 4.81 12.40
CA ILE A 52 -4.00 3.62 13.19
C ILE A 52 -3.12 4.04 14.36
N PHE A 53 -2.10 4.86 14.11
CA PHE A 53 -1.18 5.29 15.15
C PHE A 53 -1.87 6.14 16.22
N CYS A 54 -2.84 6.98 15.85
CA CYS A 54 -3.67 7.75 16.77
C CYS A 54 -4.49 6.85 17.71
N GLY A 55 -5.22 5.88 17.15
CA GLY A 55 -6.04 4.94 17.93
C GLY A 55 -5.20 4.08 18.87
N LEU A 56 -4.06 3.57 18.39
CA LEU A 56 -3.12 2.83 19.23
C LEU A 56 -2.60 3.72 20.35
N GLY A 57 -2.08 4.92 20.07
CA GLY A 57 -1.53 5.80 21.11
C GLY A 57 -2.53 6.21 22.21
N LEU A 58 -3.83 6.33 21.91
CA LEU A 58 -4.86 6.54 22.94
C LEU A 58 -5.00 5.33 23.89
N SER A 59 -4.86 4.13 23.35
CA SER A 59 -4.93 2.86 24.10
C SER A 59 -3.73 2.69 25.04
N PHE A 60 -2.55 3.17 24.65
CA PHE A 60 -1.31 3.05 25.43
C PHE A 60 -1.33 3.80 26.76
N TRP A 61 -2.13 4.85 26.89
CA TRP A 61 -2.28 5.51 28.17
C TRP A 61 -2.70 4.52 29.28
N PHE A 62 -3.54 3.52 28.98
CA PHE A 62 -3.92 2.51 29.96
C PHE A 62 -2.72 1.70 30.44
N SER A 63 -1.81 1.31 29.54
CA SER A 63 -0.58 0.59 29.90
C SER A 63 0.30 1.40 30.85
N VAL A 64 0.42 2.71 30.63
CA VAL A 64 1.19 3.60 31.52
C VAL A 64 0.51 3.76 32.88
N ARG A 65 -0.83 3.92 32.90
CA ARG A 65 -1.59 4.11 34.13
C ARG A 65 -1.45 2.94 35.11
N PHE A 66 -1.51 1.70 34.61
CA PHE A 66 -1.49 0.51 35.47
C PHE A 66 -0.08 0.09 35.89
N LEU A 67 0.96 0.83 35.47
CA LEU A 67 2.35 0.56 35.80
C LEU A 67 3.08 1.77 36.44
N PRO A 68 2.56 2.36 37.52
CA PRO A 68 3.17 3.54 38.13
C PRO A 68 4.55 3.22 38.73
N LEU A 69 5.46 4.21 38.67
CA LEU A 69 6.84 4.15 39.19
C LEU A 69 6.89 3.86 40.69
N GLU A 70 5.93 4.39 41.43
CA GLU A 70 5.84 4.25 42.90
C GLU A 70 5.58 2.81 43.36
N ARG A 71 5.03 1.96 42.48
CA ARG A 71 4.60 0.60 42.82
C ARG A 71 5.40 -0.50 42.11
N ASN A 72 6.26 -0.15 41.15
CA ASN A 72 6.95 -1.14 40.32
C ASN A 72 8.44 -0.81 40.19
N ASN A 73 9.26 -1.85 40.11
CA ASN A 73 10.69 -1.70 39.87
C ASN A 73 10.95 -1.07 38.48
N LEU A 74 11.96 -0.21 38.40
CA LEU A 74 12.35 0.50 37.17
C LEU A 74 12.59 -0.46 36.00
N SER A 75 13.28 -1.58 36.24
CA SER A 75 13.58 -2.59 35.23
C SER A 75 12.31 -3.20 34.61
N LYS A 76 11.32 -3.51 35.44
CA LYS A 76 10.01 -4.03 35.00
C LYS A 76 9.29 -3.02 34.13
N ILE A 77 9.36 -1.73 34.49
CA ILE A 77 8.71 -0.65 33.73
C ILE A 77 9.36 -0.50 32.36
N ILE A 78 10.69 -0.40 32.31
CA ILE A 78 11.47 -0.28 31.07
C ILE A 78 11.19 -1.48 30.17
N PHE A 79 11.32 -2.71 30.69
CA PHE A 79 11.06 -3.92 29.92
C PHE A 79 9.64 -3.95 29.35
N THR A 80 8.65 -3.58 30.17
CA THR A 80 7.25 -3.52 29.73
C THR A 80 7.07 -2.47 28.63
N HIS A 81 7.64 -1.28 28.76
CA HIS A 81 7.47 -0.22 27.75
C HIS A 81 8.17 -0.57 26.44
N ILE A 82 9.36 -1.19 26.50
CA ILE A 82 10.05 -1.71 25.32
C ILE A 82 9.22 -2.81 24.66
N PHE A 83 8.76 -3.80 25.43
CA PHE A 83 7.98 -4.92 24.90
C PHE A 83 6.69 -4.44 24.24
N VAL A 84 5.93 -3.58 24.91
CA VAL A 84 4.68 -3.05 24.36
C VAL A 84 4.97 -2.11 23.17
N GLY A 85 6.08 -1.38 23.18
CA GLY A 85 6.54 -0.59 22.03
C GLY A 85 6.89 -1.44 20.80
N VAL A 86 7.58 -2.58 20.98
CA VAL A 86 7.88 -3.53 19.90
C VAL A 86 6.60 -4.21 19.39
N LEU A 87 5.73 -4.63 20.30
CA LEU A 87 4.44 -5.21 19.93
C LEU A 87 3.61 -4.20 19.12
N LEU A 88 3.63 -2.93 19.52
CA LEU A 88 2.96 -1.84 18.83
C LEU A 88 3.47 -1.67 17.40
N THR A 89 4.79 -1.58 17.23
CA THR A 89 5.37 -1.36 15.91
C THR A 89 5.04 -2.51 14.97
N ILE A 90 5.06 -3.75 15.47
CA ILE A 90 4.65 -4.93 14.69
C ILE A 90 3.18 -4.82 14.28
N ILE A 91 2.27 -4.55 15.21
CA ILE A 91 0.83 -4.43 14.93
C ILE A 91 0.56 -3.28 13.96
N TRP A 92 1.19 -2.12 14.18
CA TRP A 92 1.03 -0.93 13.35
C TRP A 92 1.48 -1.18 11.90
N LEU A 93 2.67 -1.77 11.70
CA LEU A 93 3.18 -2.13 10.38
C LEU A 93 2.30 -3.19 9.70
N PHE A 94 1.89 -4.23 10.44
CA PHE A 94 1.04 -5.29 9.90
C PHE A 94 -0.32 -4.76 9.43
N LEU A 95 -1.01 -3.98 10.25
CA LEU A 95 -2.30 -3.40 9.88
C LEU A 95 -2.17 -2.43 8.72
N GLY A 96 -1.17 -1.54 8.76
CA GLY A 96 -0.91 -0.58 7.69
C GLY A 96 -0.70 -1.29 6.34
N TYR A 97 0.21 -2.27 6.29
CA TYR A 97 0.51 -3.02 5.08
C TYR A 97 -0.73 -3.69 4.46
N ASN A 98 -1.53 -4.38 5.29
CA ASN A 98 -2.73 -5.07 4.81
C ASN A 98 -3.78 -4.10 4.27
N ILE A 99 -3.99 -2.96 4.95
CA ILE A 99 -4.96 -1.94 4.52
C ILE A 99 -4.51 -1.32 3.20
N ILE A 100 -3.25 -0.92 3.08
CA ILE A 100 -2.71 -0.32 1.85
C ILE A 100 -2.78 -1.31 0.69
N SER A 101 -2.45 -2.59 0.92
CA SER A 101 -2.56 -3.63 -0.11
C SER A 101 -3.98 -3.77 -0.63
N LEU A 102 -4.98 -3.72 0.27
CA LEU A 102 -6.40 -3.75 -0.11
C LEU A 102 -6.78 -2.55 -0.99
N PHE A 103 -6.37 -1.34 -0.60
CA PHE A 103 -6.63 -0.13 -1.39
C PHE A 103 -5.94 -0.17 -2.76
N LYS A 104 -4.69 -0.64 -2.82
CA LYS A 104 -3.96 -0.80 -4.07
C LYS A 104 -4.63 -1.80 -5.01
N GLU A 105 -5.05 -2.96 -4.50
CA GLU A 105 -5.76 -3.95 -5.29
C GLU A 105 -7.08 -3.40 -5.85
N ASN A 106 -7.88 -2.73 -5.02
CA ASN A 106 -9.12 -2.12 -5.46
C ASN A 106 -8.87 -1.02 -6.49
N TYR A 107 -7.84 -0.20 -6.30
CA TYR A 107 -7.45 0.84 -7.25
C TYR A 107 -7.09 0.25 -8.62
N LEU A 108 -6.29 -0.83 -8.65
CA LEU A 108 -5.91 -1.50 -9.89
C LEU A 108 -7.09 -2.24 -10.54
N LYS A 109 -7.93 -2.94 -9.76
CA LYS A 109 -9.13 -3.65 -10.25
C LYS A 109 -10.16 -2.70 -10.85
N ASN A 110 -10.26 -1.46 -10.35
CA ASN A 110 -11.22 -0.48 -10.85
C ASN A 110 -10.79 0.22 -12.16
N LYS A 111 -9.58 -0.06 -12.68
CA LYS A 111 -9.16 0.46 -13.99
C LYS A 111 -9.54 -0.54 -15.09
N THR A 112 -10.17 -0.02 -16.14
CA THR A 112 -10.53 -0.85 -17.29
C THR A 112 -9.33 -1.18 -18.15
N MET A 113 -9.38 -2.25 -18.94
CA MET A 113 -8.32 -2.57 -19.93
C MET A 113 -8.05 -1.41 -20.90
N LYS A 114 -9.08 -0.59 -21.19
CA LYS A 114 -8.97 0.62 -22.01
C LYS A 114 -8.14 1.71 -21.34
N TYR A 115 -8.21 1.85 -20.02
CA TYR A 115 -7.34 2.76 -19.26
C TYR A 115 -5.87 2.35 -19.44
N PHE A 116 -5.54 1.09 -19.24
CA PHE A 116 -4.15 0.63 -19.41
C PHE A 116 -3.65 0.80 -20.84
N GLU A 117 -4.49 0.54 -21.85
CA GLU A 117 -4.16 0.76 -23.26
C GLU A 117 -3.86 2.24 -23.60
N GLN A 118 -4.42 3.20 -22.86
CA GLN A 118 -4.19 4.63 -23.08
C GLN A 118 -2.97 5.20 -22.34
N TYR A 119 -2.64 4.64 -21.17
CA TYR A 119 -1.61 5.17 -20.27
C TYR A 119 -0.28 4.42 -20.35
N LEU A 120 -0.26 3.21 -20.90
CA LEU A 120 0.97 2.46 -21.13
C LEU A 120 1.56 2.81 -22.51
N ASP A 121 2.88 2.78 -22.62
CA ASP A 121 3.58 3.03 -23.88
C ASP A 121 3.11 2.00 -24.93
N PRO A 122 2.49 2.45 -26.04
CA PRO A 122 1.96 1.54 -27.06
C PRO A 122 3.05 0.74 -27.80
N ASN A 123 4.31 1.16 -27.72
CA ASN A 123 5.44 0.43 -28.30
C ASN A 123 5.89 -0.73 -27.40
N LEU A 124 5.72 -0.59 -26.08
CA LEU A 124 6.11 -1.60 -25.10
C LEU A 124 4.96 -2.53 -24.74
N PHE A 125 3.73 -2.03 -24.76
CA PHE A 125 2.54 -2.76 -24.35
C PHE A 125 1.48 -2.78 -25.45
N ILE A 126 1.02 -3.98 -25.78
CA ILE A 126 0.01 -4.20 -26.80
C ILE A 126 -1.16 -5.03 -26.29
N ARG A 127 -2.36 -4.59 -26.63
CA ARG A 127 -3.59 -5.33 -26.36
C ARG A 127 -3.86 -6.36 -27.47
N ILE A 128 -3.67 -7.63 -27.14
CA ILE A 128 -3.85 -8.77 -28.06
C ILE A 128 -5.27 -9.35 -28.03
N HIS A 129 -6.01 -9.13 -26.94
CA HIS A 129 -7.36 -9.62 -26.74
C HIS A 129 -8.18 -8.64 -25.89
N HIS A 130 -9.51 -8.75 -25.88
CA HIS A 130 -10.34 -7.85 -25.07
C HIS A 130 -10.02 -7.93 -23.57
N SER A 131 -9.49 -9.06 -23.11
CA SER A 131 -9.07 -9.32 -21.73
C SER A 131 -7.54 -9.38 -21.53
N HIS A 132 -6.71 -9.20 -22.56
CA HIS A 132 -5.27 -9.38 -22.45
C HIS A 132 -4.48 -8.23 -23.08
N LEU A 133 -3.59 -7.65 -22.27
CA LEU A 133 -2.59 -6.66 -22.65
C LEU A 133 -1.23 -7.19 -22.17
N ILE A 134 -0.26 -7.24 -23.08
CA ILE A 134 1.04 -7.89 -22.85
C ILE A 134 2.18 -6.97 -23.24
N SER A 135 3.36 -7.20 -22.65
CA SER A 135 4.58 -6.55 -23.09
C SER A 135 5.12 -7.20 -24.36
N VAL A 136 5.47 -6.41 -25.37
CA VAL A 136 6.04 -6.89 -26.64
C VAL A 136 7.37 -7.61 -26.40
N GLU A 137 8.19 -7.09 -25.49
CA GLU A 137 9.50 -7.68 -25.15
C GLU A 137 9.37 -9.04 -24.45
N PHE A 138 8.21 -9.35 -23.88
CA PHE A 138 7.97 -10.62 -23.19
C PHE A 138 7.44 -11.72 -24.12
N ILE A 139 7.18 -11.38 -25.38
CA ILE A 139 6.79 -12.32 -26.42
C ILE A 139 8.02 -13.16 -26.80
N GLN A 140 7.85 -14.47 -26.81
CA GLN A 140 8.85 -15.40 -27.33
C GLN A 140 8.62 -15.68 -28.82
N HIS A 141 7.41 -16.07 -29.20
CA HIS A 141 7.00 -16.26 -30.59
C HIS A 141 5.47 -16.40 -30.69
N LEU A 142 4.98 -16.42 -31.94
CA LEU A 142 3.59 -16.71 -32.26
C LEU A 142 3.45 -18.15 -32.72
N GLU A 143 2.42 -18.83 -32.24
CA GLU A 143 2.09 -20.20 -32.63
C GLU A 143 0.69 -20.23 -33.24
N GLN A 144 0.55 -20.88 -34.39
CA GLN A 144 -0.75 -21.05 -35.02
C GLN A 144 -1.43 -22.32 -34.47
N THR A 145 -2.60 -22.18 -33.88
CA THR A 145 -3.32 -23.30 -33.26
C THR A 145 -4.31 -23.94 -34.22
N GLN A 146 -5.09 -23.13 -34.94
CA GLN A 146 -6.04 -23.59 -35.97
C GLN A 146 -6.00 -22.63 -37.17
N LYS A 147 -6.87 -22.88 -38.15
CA LYS A 147 -7.03 -21.99 -39.30
C LYS A 147 -7.47 -20.61 -38.81
N ASP A 148 -6.63 -19.59 -39.05
CA ASP A 148 -6.82 -18.19 -38.65
C ASP A 148 -6.85 -17.90 -37.13
N THR A 149 -6.37 -18.82 -36.28
CA THR A 149 -6.21 -18.58 -34.84
C THR A 149 -4.75 -18.70 -34.41
N TYR A 150 -4.29 -17.70 -33.66
CA TYR A 150 -2.92 -17.60 -33.19
C TYR A 150 -2.89 -17.44 -31.68
N ASN A 151 -1.90 -18.05 -31.06
CA ASN A 151 -1.54 -17.86 -29.66
C ASN A 151 -0.20 -17.15 -29.57
N VAL A 152 -0.06 -16.26 -28.58
CA VAL A 152 1.25 -15.74 -28.17
C VAL A 152 1.85 -16.72 -27.19
N ILE A 153 3.09 -17.13 -27.44
CA ILE A 153 3.92 -17.83 -26.47
C ILE A 153 4.81 -16.80 -25.79
N LEU A 154 4.67 -16.67 -24.47
CA LEU A 154 5.48 -15.77 -23.66
C LEU A 154 6.76 -16.45 -23.19
N LYS A 155 7.75 -15.67 -22.76
CA LYS A 155 9.04 -16.18 -22.23
C LYS A 155 8.91 -17.15 -21.04
N ASN A 156 7.81 -17.06 -20.28
CA ASN A 156 7.48 -17.99 -19.19
C ASN A 156 6.74 -19.27 -19.68
N LYS A 157 6.68 -19.52 -20.99
CA LYS A 157 5.96 -20.63 -21.65
C LYS A 157 4.43 -20.56 -21.53
N GLN A 158 3.87 -19.46 -21.02
CA GLN A 158 2.43 -19.27 -21.00
C GLN A 158 1.90 -18.96 -22.40
N GLN A 159 0.77 -19.56 -22.75
CA GLN A 159 0.10 -19.36 -24.03
C GLN A 159 -1.12 -18.47 -23.86
N LEU A 160 -1.26 -17.43 -24.69
CA LEU A 160 -2.40 -16.50 -24.64
C LEU A 160 -3.09 -16.39 -26.00
N PRO A 161 -4.43 -16.48 -26.06
CA PRO A 161 -5.16 -16.36 -27.32
C PRO A 161 -5.13 -14.94 -27.86
N ILE A 162 -5.02 -14.81 -29.18
CA ILE A 162 -4.99 -13.53 -29.88
C ILE A 162 -6.27 -13.34 -30.68
N SER A 163 -6.85 -12.14 -30.60
CA SER A 163 -7.96 -11.73 -31.47
C SER A 163 -7.46 -11.31 -32.85
N LYS A 164 -8.30 -11.41 -33.90
CA LYS A 164 -7.93 -10.97 -35.26
C LYS A 164 -7.40 -9.53 -35.31
N THR A 165 -8.00 -8.63 -34.54
CA THR A 165 -7.58 -7.23 -34.41
C THR A 165 -6.26 -7.09 -33.67
N GLY A 166 -6.07 -7.84 -32.57
CA GLY A 166 -4.81 -7.89 -31.83
C GLY A 166 -3.65 -8.43 -32.67
N LEU A 167 -3.90 -9.43 -33.52
CA LEU A 167 -2.91 -9.96 -34.45
C LEU A 167 -2.48 -8.92 -35.48
N ALA A 168 -3.43 -8.18 -36.06
CA ALA A 168 -3.13 -7.11 -37.00
C ALA A 168 -2.27 -6.00 -36.36
N LYS A 169 -2.60 -5.61 -35.11
CA LYS A 169 -1.78 -4.65 -34.35
C LYS A 169 -0.37 -5.18 -34.11
N LEU A 170 -0.23 -6.45 -33.73
CA LEU A 170 1.06 -7.04 -33.39
C LEU A 170 1.98 -7.17 -34.60
N LYS A 171 1.42 -7.51 -35.77
CA LYS A 171 2.15 -7.56 -37.05
C LYS A 171 2.67 -6.21 -37.54
N ASN A 172 2.15 -5.11 -37.04
CA ASN A 172 2.65 -3.77 -37.39
C ASN A 172 3.81 -3.33 -36.50
N ILE A 173 4.04 -4.02 -35.36
CA ILE A 173 5.08 -3.68 -34.38
C ILE A 173 6.29 -4.62 -34.49
N LEU A 174 6.06 -5.90 -34.82
CA LEU A 174 7.09 -6.90 -35.09
C LEU A 174 7.59 -6.83 -36.54
#